data_AF-A0A3M1AD80-F1
#
_entry.id   AF-A0A3M1AD80-F1
#
_cell.length_a   1.000
_cell.length_b   1.000
_cell.length_c   1.000
_cell.angle_alpha   90.00
_cell.angle_beta   90.00
_cell.angle_gamma   90.00
#
_symmetry.space_group_name_H-M   'P 1'
#
loop_
_entity.id
_entity.type
_entity.pdbx_description
1 polymer ?
#
loop_
_entity_poly.entity_id
_entity_poly.type
_entity_poly.pdbx_seq_one_letter_code
_entity_poly.pdbx_strand_id
1 'polypeptide(L)'
;LTKITLPGSIALAVIAIFPYIITKFVNVSFNFASFYGGTSLLIIVGVALDTLQQLESHLLMRHYDGFMRGTHKIRGRARFA
;
A
#
# COMPACT_ATOMS: atom_id res chain seq x y z
N LEU A 1 -10.28 -8.05 16.82
CA LEU A 1 -10.05 -8.42 15.40
C LEU A 1 -11.36 -8.45 14.62
N THR A 2 -12.34 -9.28 14.98
CA THR A 2 -13.63 -9.44 14.24
C THR A 2 -14.48 -8.16 14.11
N LYS A 3 -14.41 -7.23 15.08
CA LYS A 3 -15.15 -5.95 15.01
C LYS A 3 -14.52 -4.93 14.05
N ILE A 4 -13.23 -5.09 13.72
CA ILE A 4 -12.48 -4.21 12.81
C ILE A 4 -12.54 -4.73 11.37
N THR A 5 -12.58 -6.05 11.17
CA THR A 5 -12.67 -6.66 9.84
C THR A 5 -14.07 -6.53 9.24
N LEU A 6 -15.12 -6.47 10.07
CA LEU A 6 -16.52 -6.38 9.63
C LEU A 6 -16.84 -5.08 8.84
N PRO A 7 -16.48 -3.86 9.30
CA PRO A 7 -16.64 -2.67 8.49
C PRO A 7 -15.70 -2.65 7.27
N GLY A 8 -14.50 -3.22 7.41
CA GLY A 8 -13.53 -3.32 6.31
C GLY A 8 -14.03 -4.16 5.14
N SER A 9 -14.62 -5.33 5.40
CA SER A 9 -15.17 -6.19 4.35
C SER A 9 -16.36 -5.56 3.62
N ILE A 10 -17.20 -4.80 4.33
CA ILE A 10 -18.34 -4.09 3.74
C ILE A 10 -17.84 -2.99 2.80
N ALA A 11 -16.84 -2.21 3.22
CA ALA A 11 -16.22 -1.19 2.38
C ALA A 11 -15.59 -1.79 1.11
N LEU A 12 -14.86 -2.90 1.25
CA LEU A 12 -14.27 -3.61 0.11
C LEU A 12 -15.32 -4.16 -0.86
N ALA A 13 -16.43 -4.71 -0.34
CA ALA A 13 -17.54 -5.19 -1.16
C ALA A 13 -18.19 -4.06 -1.97
N VAL A 14 -18.38 -2.88 -1.38
CA VAL A 14 -18.92 -1.70 -2.08
C VAL A 14 -17.98 -1.25 -3.20
N ILE A 15 -16.67 -1.17 -2.93
CA ILE A 15 -15.66 -0.80 -3.93
C ILE A 15 -15.64 -1.79 -5.10
N ALA A 16 -15.80 -3.09 -4.84
CA ALA A 16 -15.83 -4.12 -5.87
C ALA A 16 -17.07 -4.04 -6.79
N ILE A 17 -18.23 -3.63 -6.25
CA ILE A 17 -19.50 -3.54 -7.00
C ILE A 17 -19.60 -2.23 -7.79
N PHE A 18 -18.96 -1.15 -7.32
CA PHE A 18 -18.96 0.16 -7.95
C PHE A 18 -18.65 0.17 -9.48
N PRO A 19 -17.58 -0.48 -9.97
CA PRO A 19 -17.28 -0.51 -11.41
C PRO A 19 -18.29 -1.31 -12.23
N TYR A 20 -18.91 -2.35 -11.64
CA TYR A 20 -19.97 -3.12 -12.30
C TYR A 20 -21.21 -2.25 -12.55
N ILE A 21 -21.54 -1.38 -11.60
CA ILE A 21 -22.65 -0.42 -11.74
C ILE A 21 -22.34 0.61 -12.83
N ILE A 22 -21.13 1.18 -12.86
CA ILE A 22 -20.75 2.20 -13.85
C ILE A 22 -20.80 1.65 -15.29
N THR A 23 -20.30 0.44 -15.51
CA THR A 23 -20.30 -0.21 -16.83
C THR A 23 -21.71 -0.59 -17.32
N LYS A 24 -22.67 -0.74 -16.42
CA LYS A 24 -24.09 -0.94 -16.76
C LYS A 24 -24.80 0.34 -17.18
N PHE A 25 -24.48 1.48 -16.55
CA PHE A 25 -25.13 2.77 -16.83
C PHE A 25 -24.51 3.53 -18.01
N VAL A 26 -23.20 3.47 -18.16
CA VAL A 26 -22.50 4.04 -19.31
C VAL A 26 -22.37 2.90 -20.33
N ASN A 27 -23.06 2.97 -21.47
CA ASN A 27 -23.07 1.93 -22.50
C ASN A 27 -21.70 1.88 -23.23
N VAL A 28 -20.64 1.54 -22.51
CA VAL A 28 -19.25 1.65 -22.99
C VAL A 28 -18.88 0.43 -23.83
N SER A 29 -18.07 0.67 -24.87
CA SER A 29 -17.54 -0.38 -25.73
C SER A 29 -16.77 -1.44 -24.93
N PHE A 30 -16.90 -2.72 -25.32
CA PHE A 30 -16.35 -3.88 -24.60
C PHE A 30 -14.84 -3.77 -24.27
N ASN A 31 -14.09 -3.08 -25.13
CA ASN A 31 -12.68 -2.76 -24.91
C ASN A 31 -12.49 -1.87 -23.67
N PHE A 32 -13.26 -0.79 -23.54
CA PHE A 32 -13.17 0.14 -22.41
C PHE A 32 -13.64 -0.53 -21.10
N ALA A 33 -14.70 -1.34 -21.18
CA ALA A 33 -15.20 -2.11 -20.04
C ALA A 33 -14.20 -3.18 -19.55
N SER A 34 -13.39 -3.75 -20.46
CA SER A 34 -12.36 -4.74 -20.11
C SER A 34 -11.12 -4.09 -19.50
N PHE A 35 -10.67 -2.95 -20.03
CA PHE A 35 -9.51 -2.22 -19.51
C PHE A 35 -9.80 -1.49 -18.19
N TYR A 36 -10.98 -0.88 -18.04
CA TYR A 36 -11.42 -0.18 -16.82
C TYR A 36 -12.38 -1.02 -15.97
N GLY A 37 -12.35 -2.35 -16.12
CA GLY A 37 -13.17 -3.27 -15.35
C GLY A 37 -12.82 -3.30 -13.87
N GLY A 38 -13.68 -3.93 -13.05
CA GLY A 38 -13.50 -3.96 -11.60
C GLY A 38 -12.22 -4.67 -11.14
N THR A 39 -11.75 -5.67 -11.88
CA THR A 39 -10.52 -6.41 -11.56
C THR A 39 -9.27 -5.56 -11.80
N SER A 40 -9.20 -4.81 -12.91
CA SER A 40 -8.03 -3.96 -13.19
C SER A 40 -7.95 -2.79 -12.22
N LEU A 41 -9.08 -2.19 -11.84
CA LEU A 41 -9.15 -1.15 -10.81
C LEU A 41 -8.67 -1.64 -9.45
N LEU A 42 -9.10 -2.83 -9.01
CA LEU A 42 -8.64 -3.41 -7.73
C LEU A 42 -7.14 -3.67 -7.73
N ILE A 43 -6.57 -4.19 -8.84
CA ILE A 43 -5.13 -4.43 -8.97
C ILE A 43 -4.36 -3.10 -8.95
N ILE A 44 -4.80 -2.09 -9.71
CA ILE A 44 -4.12 -0.79 -9.79
C ILE A 44 -4.07 -0.12 -8.41
N VAL A 45 -5.19 -0.12 -7.67
CA VAL A 45 -5.23 0.46 -6.32
C VAL A 45 -4.36 -0.36 -5.37
N GLY A 46 -4.40 -1.70 -5.45
CA GLY A 46 -3.55 -2.58 -4.64
C GLY A 46 -2.06 -2.31 -4.85
N VAL A 47 -1.60 -2.26 -6.10
CA VAL A 47 -0.20 -1.97 -6.45
C VAL A 47 0.17 -0.52 -6.11
N ALA A 48 -0.73 0.44 -6.29
CA ALA A 48 -0.47 1.83 -5.90
C ALA A 48 -0.26 1.97 -4.38
N LEU A 49 -1.07 1.29 -3.57
CA LEU A 49 -0.89 1.28 -2.12
C LEU A 49 0.42 0.57 -1.71
N ASP A 50 0.75 -0.55 -2.36
CA ASP A 50 2.00 -1.28 -2.12
C ASP A 50 3.24 -0.43 -2.46
N THR A 51 3.22 0.25 -3.61
CA THR A 51 4.30 1.16 -4.03
C THR A 51 4.44 2.37 -3.10
N LEU A 52 3.33 2.92 -2.59
CA LEU A 52 3.37 4.00 -1.60
C LEU A 52 4.00 3.54 -0.28
N GLN A 53 3.62 2.37 0.23
CA GLN A 53 4.23 1.79 1.43
C GLN A 53 5.73 1.53 1.24
N GLN A 54 6.12 1.05 0.05
CA GLN A 54 7.52 0.82 -0.29
C GLN A 54 8.31 2.13 -0.35
N LEU A 55 7.74 3.20 -0.91
CA LEU A 55 8.36 4.52 -0.96
C LEU A 55 8.52 5.12 0.45
N GLU A 56 7.51 5.00 1.30
CA GLU A 56 7.55 5.46 2.69
C GLU A 56 8.70 4.79 3.46
N SER A 57 8.89 3.48 3.29
CA SER A 57 10.00 2.76 3.94
C SER A 57 11.39 3.30 3.54
N HIS A 58 11.59 3.69 2.27
CA HIS A 58 12.84 4.27 1.79
C HIS A 58 13.04 5.70 2.31
N LEU A 59 11.97 6.48 2.44
CA LEU A 59 12.02 7.83 3.00
C LEU A 59 12.32 7.84 4.50
N LEU A 60 11.79 6.85 5.24
CA LEU A 60 12.09 6.64 6.66
C LEU A 60 13.56 6.28 6.88
N MET A 61 14.14 5.39 6.06
CA MET A 61 15.57 5.07 6.14
C MET A 61 16.46 6.29 5.88
N ARG A 62 16.10 7.15 4.91
CA ARG A 62 16.83 8.40 4.62
C ARG A 62 16.77 9.41 5.78
N HIS A 63 15.67 9.46 6.52
CA HIS A 63 15.58 10.28 7.75
C HIS A 63 16.21 9.59 8.98
N TYR A 64 16.39 8.26 8.97
CA TYR A 64 17.06 7.50 10.02
C TYR A 64 18.59 7.59 9.97
N ASP A 65 19.19 7.91 8.82
CA ASP A 65 20.64 8.10 8.67
C ASP A 65 21.21 9.21 9.59
N GLY A 66 20.38 10.18 9.98
CA GLY A 66 20.76 11.25 10.90
C GLY A 66 20.91 10.81 12.36
N PHE A 67 20.14 9.82 12.81
CA PHE A 67 20.13 9.37 14.22
C PHE A 67 21.07 8.20 14.50
N MET A 68 21.29 7.28 13.54
CA MET A 68 22.19 6.13 13.76
C MET A 68 23.68 6.48 13.65
N ARG A 69 24.04 7.64 13.07
CA ARG A 69 25.44 8.13 13.05
C ARG A 69 25.86 8.85 14.35
N GLY A 70 24.90 9.21 15.21
CA GLY A 70 25.17 9.92 16.47
C GLY A 70 25.61 9.03 17.63
N THR A 71 25.33 7.72 17.57
CA THR A 71 25.74 6.80 18.64
C THR A 71 27.19 6.37 18.41
N HIS A 72 28.07 7.20 18.96
CA HIS A 72 29.41 6.89 19.42
C HIS A 72 29.79 5.41 19.27
N LYS A 73 30.76 5.16 18.40
CA LYS A 73 31.54 3.92 18.34
C LYS A 73 32.07 3.65 19.75
N ILE A 74 31.37 2.87 20.57
CA ILE A 74 31.86 2.43 21.88
C ILE A 74 32.97 1.44 21.58
N ARG A 75 34.17 2.02 21.47
CA ARG A 75 35.45 1.34 21.36
C ARG A 75 35.68 0.64 22.69
N GLY A 76 35.24 -0.61 22.77
CA GLY A 76 35.53 -1.50 23.90
C GLY A 76 37.03 -1.48 24.16
N ARG A 77 37.42 -0.98 25.33
CA ARG A 77 38.80 -0.98 25.82
C ARG A 77 39.32 -2.42 25.79
N ALA A 78 40.49 -2.59 25.18
CA ALA A 78 41.32 -3.78 25.35
C ALA A 78 41.56 -4.01 26.85
N ARG A 79 41.42 -5.25 27.30
CA ARG A 79 42.03 -5.71 28.55
C ARG A 79 42.97 -6.86 28.20
N PHE A 80 44.24 -6.49 28.07
CA PHE A 80 45.37 -7.39 28.26
C PHE A 80 45.44 -7.76 29.75
N ALA A 81 45.51 -9.06 30.05
CA ALA A 81 46.22 -9.71 31.16
C ALA A 81 45.80 -11.18 31.19
#